data_AF-A0A0T5Z9B9-F1
#
_entry.id   AF-A0A0T5Z9B9-F1
#
_cell.length_a   1.000
_cell.length_b   1.000
_cell.length_c   1.000
_cell.angle_alpha   90.00
_cell.angle_beta   90.00
_cell.angle_gamma   90.00
#
_symmetry.space_group_name_H-M   'P 1'
#
loop_
_entity.id
_entity.type
_entity.pdbx_description
1 polymer ?
#
loop_
_entity_poly.entity_id
_entity_poly.type
_entity_poly.pdbx_seq_one_letter_code
_entity_poly.pdbx_strand_id
1 'polypeptide(L)'
;NTDDLSNGAIAVTPEPAQTDPDLDNDGTLNADDAFPTDPAEQTDTDGDGVGNNADGDDDNDGVFDASDAFPLDPNESLDRDGDGIGNNADDDDDGDGVLDVDDDFPLNPDASSASDADGDGWPAGQDPDDQDAANPGSPFVDTDGDGIGNDTDADDDNDGVQDSSDAFPTDAAEHTDSDGDGIGNNADTDDDGDGIADSADPFPLDGSEYRDTDGDGIGDYRDSDDDNDGISDSQEVANGTDPLKRDSDGDGRFDGSDAFPMDASEDTDSDGDGIGNNADSDDDGDSVSDADERSNGTKPLVADTDGDGVDDGHDAFGLDPAESVDTDGDGIGNNADTDDDGDGTDDAHDAFPLDPGESLDTDGDSIGNNADSDDDGDGFADANDAFPLDAGEHLDTDGDGIGDNADSDDDGDGLSDSAESSAGTNPLLSDSDGDGADDGADAFPLNGTESLDTDGDGIGNNADTDDDGDGTDDAHDAFPLDAGETRDTDGDGIGDNADSDDDGDGVDDAHDNCPLHANSDQEDGDGDGEGNICDGGPATWDGFNWNDGSTWQ
;
A
#
# COMPACT_ATOMS: atom_id res chain seq x y z
N ASN A 1 67.32 -55.81 22.46
CA ASN A 1 67.66 -57.08 21.81
C ASN A 1 67.61 -56.85 20.32
N THR A 2 68.74 -56.43 19.72
CA THR A 2 69.74 -57.30 19.05
C THR A 2 69.16 -57.89 17.76
N ASP A 3 69.76 -57.83 16.58
CA ASP A 3 71.02 -57.28 16.10
C ASP A 3 71.01 -57.43 14.56
N ASP A 4 71.80 -56.61 13.87
CA ASP A 4 72.55 -56.86 12.63
C ASP A 4 71.91 -57.17 11.24
N LEU A 5 72.07 -56.17 10.37
CA LEU A 5 72.38 -56.08 8.92
C LEU A 5 72.29 -57.32 7.99
N SER A 6 71.65 -57.14 6.82
CA SER A 6 72.34 -57.15 5.51
C SER A 6 71.43 -56.81 4.32
N ASN A 7 71.95 -55.95 3.43
CA ASN A 7 71.39 -55.44 2.17
C ASN A 7 70.83 -56.49 1.21
N GLY A 8 69.72 -56.15 0.54
CA GLY A 8 69.24 -56.81 -0.67
C GLY A 8 67.92 -56.22 -1.17
N ALA A 9 67.95 -55.05 -1.82
CA ALA A 9 66.80 -54.52 -2.55
C ALA A 9 66.52 -55.40 -3.77
N ILE A 10 65.32 -55.97 -3.85
CA ILE A 10 64.76 -56.57 -5.07
C ILE A 10 63.71 -55.59 -5.58
N ALA A 11 64.01 -54.89 -6.67
CA ALA A 11 63.04 -54.09 -7.40
C ALA A 11 62.14 -55.03 -8.22
N VAL A 12 60.83 -54.93 -8.01
CA VAL A 12 59.83 -55.50 -8.92
C VAL A 12 59.34 -54.35 -9.79
N THR A 13 59.70 -54.35 -11.06
CA THR A 13 59.12 -53.47 -12.09
C THR A 13 57.80 -54.09 -12.57
N PRO A 14 56.69 -53.32 -12.68
CA PRO A 14 55.48 -53.81 -13.33
C PRO A 14 55.70 -53.91 -14.84
N GLU A 15 55.24 -54.99 -15.48
CA GLU A 15 55.20 -55.08 -16.95
C GLU A 15 54.21 -54.03 -17.51
N PRO A 16 54.58 -53.28 -18.56
CA PRO A 16 53.64 -52.43 -19.28
C PRO A 16 52.62 -53.29 -20.03
N ALA A 17 51.36 -52.88 -20.00
CA ALA A 17 50.30 -53.47 -20.81
C ALA A 17 50.70 -53.46 -22.29
N GLN A 18 50.55 -54.60 -22.97
CA GLN A 18 50.62 -54.66 -24.42
C GLN A 18 49.40 -53.90 -24.97
N THR A 19 49.62 -52.78 -25.66
CA THR A 19 48.60 -52.08 -26.43
C THR A 19 48.28 -52.89 -27.69
N ASP A 20 47.01 -53.02 -28.03
CA ASP A 20 46.58 -53.66 -29.29
C ASP A 20 47.25 -52.94 -30.47
N PRO A 21 47.99 -53.64 -31.36
CA PRO A 21 48.70 -52.99 -32.47
C PRO A 21 47.78 -52.46 -33.59
N ASP A 22 46.50 -52.85 -33.57
CA ASP A 22 45.43 -52.43 -34.48
C ASP A 22 44.16 -52.31 -33.61
N LEU A 23 43.80 -51.08 -33.25
CA LEU A 23 42.87 -50.79 -32.16
C LEU A 23 41.40 -50.86 -32.60
N ASP A 24 41.10 -50.67 -33.88
CA ASP A 24 39.75 -50.75 -34.43
C ASP A 24 39.51 -51.99 -35.33
N ASN A 25 40.55 -52.78 -35.59
CA ASN A 25 40.54 -54.04 -36.35
C ASN A 25 40.16 -53.87 -37.84
N ASP A 26 40.54 -52.76 -38.46
CA ASP A 26 40.32 -52.54 -39.89
C ASP A 26 41.43 -53.11 -40.80
N GLY A 27 42.55 -53.50 -40.20
CA GLY A 27 43.69 -54.12 -40.85
C GLY A 27 44.90 -53.19 -41.07
N THR A 28 44.80 -51.91 -40.73
CA THR A 28 45.91 -50.96 -40.69
C THR A 28 46.44 -50.87 -39.26
N LEU A 29 47.77 -50.82 -39.10
CA LEU A 29 48.37 -50.74 -37.76
C LEU A 29 48.23 -49.31 -37.24
N ASN A 30 48.00 -49.13 -35.94
CA ASN A 30 47.87 -47.79 -35.32
C ASN A 30 49.03 -46.81 -35.61
N ALA A 31 50.18 -47.29 -36.07
CA ALA A 31 51.34 -46.47 -36.41
C ALA A 31 51.31 -45.93 -37.85
N ASP A 32 50.51 -46.55 -38.72
CA ASP A 32 50.38 -46.26 -40.14
C ASP A 32 48.93 -45.84 -40.49
N ASP A 33 48.10 -45.63 -39.46
CA ASP A 33 46.69 -45.29 -39.55
C ASP A 33 46.48 -43.86 -39.06
N ALA A 34 45.94 -42.99 -39.92
CA ALA A 34 45.60 -41.61 -39.55
C ALA A 34 44.45 -41.57 -38.52
N PHE A 35 43.59 -42.59 -38.49
CA PHE A 35 42.45 -42.71 -37.58
C PHE A 35 42.43 -44.05 -36.84
N PRO A 36 43.37 -44.31 -35.90
CA PRO A 36 43.53 -45.61 -35.20
C PRO A 36 42.36 -46.09 -34.32
N THR A 37 41.21 -45.42 -34.36
CA THR A 37 40.01 -45.79 -33.60
C THR A 37 38.75 -45.83 -34.46
N ASP A 38 38.84 -45.46 -35.74
CA ASP A 38 37.72 -45.46 -36.65
C ASP A 38 37.97 -46.43 -37.81
N PRO A 39 37.37 -47.64 -37.77
CA PRO A 39 37.65 -48.68 -38.76
C PRO A 39 37.10 -48.39 -40.16
N ALA A 40 36.51 -47.20 -40.39
CA ALA A 40 36.04 -46.74 -41.69
C ALA A 40 37.03 -45.81 -42.41
N GLU A 41 38.00 -45.24 -41.69
CA GLU A 41 38.92 -44.23 -42.21
C GLU A 41 40.36 -44.64 -41.92
N GLN A 42 41.25 -44.50 -42.90
CA GLN A 42 42.65 -44.94 -42.79
C GLN A 42 43.65 -43.91 -43.29
N THR A 43 43.21 -42.97 -44.11
CA THR A 43 44.05 -42.02 -44.84
C THR A 43 43.44 -40.64 -44.71
N ASP A 44 44.32 -39.66 -44.50
CA ASP A 44 44.05 -38.23 -44.37
C ASP A 44 45.15 -37.56 -45.21
N THR A 45 44.84 -37.25 -46.47
CA THR A 45 45.85 -36.90 -47.47
C THR A 45 46.31 -35.45 -47.32
N ASP A 46 45.42 -34.54 -46.92
CA ASP A 46 45.72 -33.13 -46.65
C ASP A 46 46.06 -32.83 -45.17
N GLY A 47 45.68 -33.73 -44.25
CA GLY A 47 45.97 -33.62 -42.83
C GLY A 47 44.98 -32.74 -42.04
N ASP A 48 43.78 -32.50 -42.56
CA ASP A 48 42.78 -31.64 -41.92
C ASP A 48 42.01 -32.34 -40.77
N GLY A 49 42.17 -33.66 -40.66
CA GLY A 49 41.54 -34.50 -39.64
C GLY A 49 40.21 -35.11 -40.06
N VAL A 50 39.85 -35.04 -41.35
CA VAL A 50 38.77 -35.80 -41.99
C VAL A 50 39.41 -36.91 -42.85
N GLY A 51 38.86 -38.11 -42.82
CA GLY A 51 39.39 -39.20 -43.62
C GLY A 51 38.92 -39.11 -45.07
N ASN A 52 39.76 -39.52 -46.02
CA ASN A 52 39.49 -39.43 -47.47
C ASN A 52 38.15 -40.06 -47.92
N ASN A 53 37.55 -41.00 -47.18
CA ASN A 53 36.24 -41.54 -47.60
C ASN A 53 35.06 -40.63 -47.21
N ALA A 54 35.28 -39.68 -46.31
CA ALA A 54 34.31 -38.73 -45.78
C ALA A 54 34.60 -37.29 -46.22
N ASP A 55 35.85 -37.00 -46.57
CA ASP A 55 36.25 -35.75 -47.20
C ASP A 55 35.68 -35.66 -48.63
N GLY A 56 35.43 -34.44 -49.08
CA GLY A 56 35.00 -34.17 -50.46
C GLY A 56 36.04 -33.46 -51.31
N ASP A 57 37.18 -33.09 -50.70
CA ASP A 57 38.35 -32.45 -51.31
C ASP A 57 39.61 -33.04 -50.64
N ASP A 58 39.96 -34.26 -51.04
CA ASP A 58 40.90 -35.15 -50.37
C ASP A 58 42.34 -34.58 -50.23
N ASP A 59 42.74 -33.62 -51.06
CA ASP A 59 44.05 -32.96 -51.01
C ASP A 59 43.99 -31.45 -50.74
N ASN A 60 42.78 -30.88 -50.67
CA ASN A 60 42.49 -29.51 -50.26
C ASN A 60 43.13 -28.46 -51.17
N ASP A 61 43.20 -28.76 -52.47
CA ASP A 61 43.60 -27.80 -53.51
C ASP A 61 42.46 -26.83 -53.89
N GLY A 62 41.26 -27.06 -53.37
CA GLY A 62 40.06 -26.26 -53.60
C GLY A 62 39.12 -26.82 -54.70
N VAL A 63 39.44 -27.98 -55.29
CA VAL A 63 38.63 -28.66 -56.29
C VAL A 63 38.10 -29.99 -55.74
N PHE A 64 36.79 -30.07 -55.47
CA PHE A 64 36.18 -31.29 -54.96
C PHE A 64 36.48 -32.54 -55.82
N ASP A 65 36.72 -33.70 -55.19
CA ASP A 65 37.14 -34.96 -55.84
C ASP A 65 36.29 -35.38 -57.05
N ALA A 66 35.01 -35.02 -57.05
CA ALA A 66 34.07 -35.35 -58.12
C ALA A 66 34.34 -34.58 -59.43
N SER A 67 35.06 -33.45 -59.34
CA SER A 67 35.42 -32.56 -60.44
C SER A 67 36.93 -32.48 -60.65
N ASP A 68 37.71 -33.14 -59.80
CA ASP A 68 39.15 -33.21 -59.86
C ASP A 68 39.61 -34.46 -60.62
N ALA A 69 40.49 -34.27 -61.61
CA ALA A 69 41.11 -35.35 -62.35
C ALA A 69 42.17 -36.11 -61.52
N PHE A 70 42.77 -35.46 -60.53
CA PHE A 70 43.78 -36.01 -59.63
C PHE A 70 43.49 -35.67 -58.14
N PRO A 71 42.44 -36.26 -57.53
CA PRO A 71 41.95 -35.94 -56.17
C PRO A 71 42.89 -36.21 -54.99
N LEU A 72 44.19 -36.45 -55.22
CA LEU A 72 45.18 -36.74 -54.18
C LEU A 72 46.51 -36.02 -54.44
N ASP A 73 46.58 -35.18 -55.48
CA ASP A 73 47.74 -34.37 -55.80
C ASP A 73 47.36 -32.89 -55.74
N PRO A 74 47.70 -32.19 -54.64
CA PRO A 74 47.23 -30.81 -54.42
C PRO A 74 47.87 -29.77 -55.36
N ASN A 75 48.65 -30.22 -56.34
CA ASN A 75 49.26 -29.37 -57.35
C ASN A 75 48.66 -29.60 -58.73
N GLU A 76 47.64 -30.44 -58.87
CA GLU A 76 47.12 -30.80 -60.18
C GLU A 76 45.66 -31.22 -60.11
N SER A 77 44.80 -30.55 -60.87
CA SER A 77 43.38 -30.89 -60.92
C SER A 77 42.78 -30.97 -62.32
N LEU A 78 43.59 -30.74 -63.37
CA LEU A 78 43.12 -30.68 -64.76
C LEU A 78 43.86 -31.72 -65.62
N ASP A 79 43.08 -32.48 -66.40
CA ASP A 79 43.57 -33.39 -67.46
C ASP A 79 42.79 -33.03 -68.73
N ARG A 80 43.28 -32.01 -69.44
CA ARG A 80 42.49 -31.32 -70.46
C ARG A 80 42.27 -32.16 -71.72
N ASP A 81 43.23 -32.97 -72.14
CA ASP A 81 43.13 -33.85 -73.30
C ASP A 81 42.67 -35.28 -72.93
N GLY A 82 42.68 -35.62 -71.63
CA GLY A 82 42.22 -36.88 -71.08
C GLY A 82 43.22 -38.03 -71.24
N ASP A 83 44.51 -37.73 -71.39
CA ASP A 83 45.57 -38.74 -71.54
C ASP A 83 46.07 -39.33 -70.21
N GLY A 84 45.71 -38.70 -69.09
CA GLY A 84 46.02 -39.10 -67.72
C GLY A 84 47.32 -38.49 -67.16
N ILE A 85 47.92 -37.52 -67.85
CA ILE A 85 48.94 -36.61 -67.34
C ILE A 85 48.25 -35.27 -67.07
N GLY A 86 48.48 -34.68 -65.90
CA GLY A 86 47.85 -33.40 -65.58
C GLY A 86 48.56 -32.23 -66.24
N ASN A 87 47.84 -31.13 -66.44
CA ASN A 87 48.29 -29.98 -67.22
C ASN A 87 49.63 -29.36 -66.74
N ASN A 88 49.93 -29.38 -65.44
CA ASN A 88 51.22 -28.86 -64.93
C ASN A 88 52.41 -29.76 -65.27
N ALA A 89 52.16 -31.00 -65.69
CA ALA A 89 53.17 -31.99 -66.06
C ALA A 89 53.13 -32.41 -67.53
N ASP A 90 52.03 -32.13 -68.23
CA ASP A 90 51.93 -32.28 -69.67
C ASP A 90 52.62 -31.10 -70.37
N ASP A 91 53.18 -31.34 -71.55
CA ASP A 91 53.81 -30.31 -72.37
C ASP A 91 52.96 -30.04 -73.66
N ASP A 92 51.76 -30.63 -73.79
CA ASP A 92 50.82 -30.56 -74.93
C ASP A 92 49.36 -30.65 -74.40
N ASP A 93 48.97 -29.67 -73.59
CA ASP A 93 47.77 -29.68 -72.73
C ASP A 93 46.44 -29.92 -73.47
N ASP A 94 46.36 -29.62 -74.77
CA ASP A 94 45.15 -29.81 -75.56
C ASP A 94 45.21 -31.01 -76.54
N GLY A 95 46.35 -31.71 -76.59
CA GLY A 95 46.58 -32.90 -77.38
C GLY A 95 46.50 -32.68 -78.89
N ASP A 96 46.69 -31.45 -79.37
CA ASP A 96 46.67 -31.12 -80.80
C ASP A 96 47.98 -31.51 -81.53
N GLY A 97 49.05 -31.75 -80.75
CA GLY A 97 50.35 -32.21 -81.23
C GLY A 97 51.42 -31.11 -81.35
N VAL A 98 51.17 -29.91 -80.81
CA VAL A 98 52.13 -28.82 -80.65
C VAL A 98 52.40 -28.62 -79.17
N LEU A 99 53.68 -28.48 -78.79
CA LEU A 99 54.01 -28.31 -77.37
C LEU A 99 53.56 -26.94 -76.89
N ASP A 100 53.11 -26.79 -75.64
CA ASP A 100 52.60 -25.54 -75.07
C ASP A 100 53.56 -24.37 -75.26
N VAL A 101 54.86 -24.64 -75.13
CA VAL A 101 55.92 -23.63 -75.30
C VAL A 101 56.07 -23.09 -76.73
N ASP A 102 55.55 -23.83 -77.70
CA ASP A 102 55.55 -23.52 -79.12
C ASP A 102 54.12 -23.27 -79.66
N ASP A 103 53.10 -23.29 -78.79
CA ASP A 103 51.69 -23.09 -79.12
C ASP A 103 51.20 -21.70 -78.67
N ASP A 104 50.58 -20.95 -79.58
CA ASP A 104 49.99 -19.64 -79.26
C ASP A 104 48.61 -19.77 -78.57
N PHE A 105 48.02 -20.96 -78.55
CA PHE A 105 46.79 -21.32 -77.85
C PHE A 105 46.90 -22.68 -77.13
N PRO A 106 47.75 -22.82 -76.08
CA PRO A 106 48.09 -24.10 -75.43
C PRO A 106 46.91 -24.93 -74.88
N LEU A 107 45.72 -24.34 -74.79
CA LEU A 107 44.52 -24.98 -74.25
C LEU A 107 43.41 -25.14 -75.29
N ASN A 108 43.68 -25.00 -76.59
CA ASN A 108 42.67 -25.00 -77.64
C ASN A 108 42.98 -26.01 -78.76
N PRO A 109 42.35 -27.19 -78.74
CA PRO A 109 42.71 -28.32 -79.63
C PRO A 109 42.42 -28.09 -81.12
N ASP A 110 41.88 -26.91 -81.47
CA ASP A 110 41.55 -26.51 -82.84
C ASP A 110 42.51 -25.43 -83.41
N ALA A 111 43.49 -24.91 -82.65
CA ALA A 111 44.38 -23.84 -83.11
C ALA A 111 45.75 -23.83 -82.44
N SER A 112 46.83 -23.74 -83.24
CA SER A 112 48.21 -23.84 -82.72
C SER A 112 49.17 -22.68 -83.12
N SER A 113 48.66 -21.64 -83.81
CA SER A 113 49.51 -20.51 -84.27
C SER A 113 48.69 -19.27 -84.62
N ALA A 114 49.04 -18.12 -84.05
CA ALA A 114 48.49 -16.83 -84.39
C ALA A 114 49.26 -16.20 -85.57
N SER A 115 48.56 -15.63 -86.56
CA SER A 115 49.22 -14.94 -87.66
C SER A 115 49.37 -13.44 -87.35
N ASP A 116 50.59 -12.94 -87.23
CA ASP A 116 50.91 -11.51 -87.22
C ASP A 116 50.83 -10.97 -88.67
N ALA A 117 49.88 -10.07 -88.93
CA ALA A 117 49.51 -9.63 -90.27
C ALA A 117 50.50 -8.62 -90.89
N ASP A 118 51.13 -7.77 -90.08
CA ASP A 118 51.95 -6.66 -90.57
C ASP A 118 53.33 -6.51 -89.88
N GLY A 119 53.64 -7.37 -88.91
CA GLY A 119 54.96 -7.56 -88.33
C GLY A 119 55.28 -6.62 -87.17
N ASP A 120 54.27 -6.08 -86.51
CA ASP A 120 54.41 -5.12 -85.41
C ASP A 120 54.45 -5.76 -84.02
N GLY A 121 54.14 -7.06 -83.95
CA GLY A 121 54.13 -7.86 -82.72
C GLY A 121 52.73 -8.16 -82.16
N TRP A 122 51.65 -7.66 -82.78
CA TRP A 122 50.26 -7.96 -82.39
C TRP A 122 49.63 -9.08 -83.24
N PRO A 123 48.87 -10.01 -82.65
CA PRO A 123 48.12 -11.03 -83.39
C PRO A 123 47.01 -10.44 -84.27
N ALA A 124 46.80 -10.99 -85.47
CA ALA A 124 45.76 -10.51 -86.38
C ALA A 124 44.36 -10.54 -85.74
N GLY A 125 43.68 -9.40 -85.74
CA GLY A 125 42.34 -9.21 -85.17
C GLY A 125 42.31 -8.68 -83.73
N GLN A 126 43.47 -8.54 -83.08
CA GLN A 126 43.64 -7.85 -81.79
C GLN A 126 44.27 -6.45 -81.96
N ASP A 127 44.76 -6.13 -83.17
CA ASP A 127 45.19 -4.79 -83.56
C ASP A 127 44.01 -3.95 -84.11
N PRO A 128 43.85 -2.68 -83.69
CA PRO A 128 42.93 -1.73 -84.31
C PRO A 128 43.06 -1.54 -85.84
N ASP A 129 44.24 -1.77 -86.44
CA ASP A 129 44.47 -1.71 -87.89
C ASP A 129 45.62 -2.64 -88.34
N ASP A 130 45.30 -3.92 -88.60
CA ASP A 130 46.18 -5.05 -89.04
C ASP A 130 47.01 -4.83 -90.35
N GLN A 131 47.22 -3.58 -90.76
CA GLN A 131 47.97 -3.18 -91.95
C GLN A 131 48.88 -1.96 -91.73
N ASP A 132 49.01 -1.41 -90.51
CA ASP A 132 49.90 -0.28 -90.19
C ASP A 132 50.69 -0.46 -88.88
N ALA A 133 51.85 -1.11 -88.98
CA ALA A 133 52.84 -1.30 -87.91
C ALA A 133 53.33 -0.07 -87.12
N ALA A 134 52.82 1.14 -87.39
CA ALA A 134 53.05 2.34 -86.56
C ALA A 134 51.99 2.52 -85.46
N ASN A 135 50.96 1.69 -85.45
CA ASN A 135 49.85 1.75 -84.53
C ASN A 135 49.57 0.33 -84.00
N PRO A 136 49.58 0.08 -82.68
CA PRO A 136 49.79 1.01 -81.58
C PRO A 136 51.28 1.09 -81.20
N GLY A 137 51.92 2.24 -81.39
CA GLY A 137 53.37 2.43 -81.13
C GLY A 137 53.83 2.42 -79.66
N SER A 138 53.15 1.70 -78.75
CA SER A 138 53.59 1.41 -77.36
C SER A 138 53.74 -0.10 -77.20
N PRO A 139 54.75 -0.62 -76.47
CA PRO A 139 54.72 -2.01 -76.07
C PRO A 139 53.42 -2.27 -75.31
N PHE A 140 52.74 -3.35 -75.69
CA PHE A 140 51.66 -3.94 -74.92
C PHE A 140 52.20 -4.22 -73.50
N VAL A 141 51.67 -3.47 -72.52
CA VAL A 141 51.83 -3.76 -71.10
C VAL A 141 50.48 -4.30 -70.68
N ASP A 142 50.53 -5.53 -70.20
CA ASP A 142 49.43 -6.39 -69.81
C ASP A 142 49.92 -6.97 -68.50
N THR A 143 49.61 -6.23 -67.43
CA THR A 143 50.23 -6.41 -66.11
C THR A 143 49.73 -7.69 -65.44
N ASP A 144 48.52 -8.11 -65.78
CA ASP A 144 47.82 -9.30 -65.32
C ASP A 144 47.84 -10.47 -66.33
N GLY A 145 48.11 -10.20 -67.61
CA GLY A 145 48.32 -11.23 -68.63
C GLY A 145 47.02 -11.77 -69.24
N ASP A 146 45.92 -11.03 -69.17
CA ASP A 146 44.61 -11.48 -69.67
C ASP A 146 44.41 -11.26 -71.19
N GLY A 147 45.38 -10.58 -71.81
CA GLY A 147 45.37 -10.25 -73.23
C GLY A 147 44.73 -8.89 -73.57
N ILE A 148 44.36 -8.09 -72.57
CA ILE A 148 43.95 -6.70 -72.68
C ILE A 148 45.13 -5.81 -72.19
N GLY A 149 45.37 -4.70 -72.87
CA GLY A 149 46.47 -3.81 -72.47
C GLY A 149 45.99 -2.85 -71.39
N ASN A 150 46.85 -2.51 -70.43
CA ASN A 150 46.57 -1.57 -69.33
C ASN A 150 45.99 -0.19 -69.74
N ASP A 151 46.12 0.21 -71.02
CA ASP A 151 45.52 1.46 -71.50
C ASP A 151 44.02 1.35 -71.83
N THR A 152 43.52 0.12 -71.87
CA THR A 152 42.19 -0.30 -72.26
C THR A 152 41.54 -1.16 -71.19
N ASP A 153 42.34 -1.85 -70.39
CA ASP A 153 41.89 -2.54 -69.18
C ASP A 153 41.28 -1.54 -68.18
N ALA A 154 40.35 -2.03 -67.37
CA ALA A 154 39.74 -1.29 -66.29
C ALA A 154 40.14 -1.82 -64.91
N ASP A 155 40.91 -2.91 -64.87
CA ASP A 155 41.42 -3.61 -63.69
C ASP A 155 42.81 -4.15 -64.05
N ASP A 156 43.76 -3.22 -64.13
CA ASP A 156 45.08 -3.39 -64.74
C ASP A 156 45.93 -4.53 -64.15
N ASP A 157 45.66 -4.97 -62.91
CA ASP A 157 46.35 -6.07 -62.25
C ASP A 157 45.42 -7.23 -61.84
N ASN A 158 44.13 -7.14 -62.21
CA ASN A 158 43.07 -8.11 -61.99
C ASN A 158 42.95 -8.58 -60.53
N ASP A 159 43.21 -7.69 -59.56
CA ASP A 159 42.98 -7.95 -58.14
C ASP A 159 41.47 -7.88 -57.76
N GLY A 160 40.65 -7.39 -58.69
CA GLY A 160 39.21 -7.26 -58.56
C GLY A 160 38.73 -5.85 -58.21
N VAL A 161 39.63 -4.88 -58.08
CA VAL A 161 39.35 -3.45 -57.85
C VAL A 161 39.69 -2.65 -59.10
N GLN A 162 38.68 -2.01 -59.71
CA GLN A 162 38.92 -1.19 -60.90
C GLN A 162 39.91 -0.06 -60.63
N ASP A 163 40.78 0.26 -61.59
CA ASP A 163 41.83 1.31 -61.48
C ASP A 163 41.32 2.66 -60.97
N SER A 164 40.05 2.96 -61.26
CA SER A 164 39.41 4.21 -60.84
C SER A 164 39.12 4.31 -59.34
N SER A 165 39.13 3.17 -58.65
CA SER A 165 38.90 3.00 -57.21
C SER A 165 40.08 2.34 -56.49
N ASP A 166 41.14 2.04 -57.23
CA ASP A 166 42.36 1.45 -56.75
C ASP A 166 43.43 2.53 -56.53
N ALA A 167 44.00 2.58 -55.32
CA ALA A 167 45.11 3.48 -54.99
C ALA A 167 46.44 3.06 -55.64
N PHE A 168 46.61 1.77 -55.95
CA PHE A 168 47.77 1.16 -56.59
C PHE A 168 47.36 0.25 -57.79
N PRO A 169 46.86 0.80 -58.91
CA PRO A 169 46.28 0.05 -60.04
C PRO A 169 47.21 -0.89 -60.83
N THR A 170 48.39 -1.23 -60.33
CA THR A 170 49.35 -2.11 -61.03
C THR A 170 50.04 -3.07 -60.06
N ASP A 171 49.55 -3.15 -58.83
CA ASP A 171 50.08 -3.97 -57.75
C ASP A 171 48.93 -4.78 -57.14
N ALA A 172 48.70 -5.98 -57.67
CA ALA A 172 47.57 -6.82 -57.26
C ALA A 172 47.56 -7.23 -55.78
N ALA A 173 48.58 -6.87 -55.00
CA ALA A 173 48.61 -7.09 -53.56
C ALA A 173 47.99 -5.93 -52.76
N GLU A 174 47.76 -4.77 -53.36
CA GLU A 174 47.46 -3.52 -52.67
C GLU A 174 46.47 -2.67 -53.45
N HIS A 175 45.39 -2.23 -52.81
CA HIS A 175 44.44 -1.31 -53.44
C HIS A 175 43.92 -0.19 -52.52
N THR A 176 44.27 -0.22 -51.24
CA THR A 176 43.79 0.73 -50.23
C THR A 176 44.93 1.59 -49.68
N ASP A 177 44.73 2.91 -49.68
CA ASP A 177 45.60 3.93 -49.07
C ASP A 177 44.68 4.86 -48.24
N SER A 178 44.44 4.48 -46.98
CA SER A 178 43.41 5.08 -46.13
C SER A 178 43.73 6.54 -45.75
N ASP A 179 44.99 6.88 -45.52
CA ASP A 179 45.43 8.22 -45.13
C ASP A 179 45.98 9.08 -46.31
N GLY A 180 46.24 8.43 -47.45
CA GLY A 180 46.70 9.08 -48.67
C GLY A 180 48.19 9.43 -48.68
N ASP A 181 49.01 8.78 -47.85
CA ASP A 181 50.45 9.03 -47.76
C ASP A 181 51.26 8.34 -48.88
N GLY A 182 50.63 7.39 -49.58
CA GLY A 182 51.19 6.62 -50.69
C GLY A 182 51.83 5.29 -50.29
N ILE A 183 51.59 4.79 -49.08
CA ILE A 183 51.85 3.43 -48.62
C ILE A 183 50.51 2.70 -48.54
N GLY A 184 50.44 1.46 -49.04
CA GLY A 184 49.22 0.66 -48.96
C GLY A 184 49.01 0.11 -47.55
N ASN A 185 47.75 -0.01 -47.11
CA ASN A 185 47.39 -0.44 -45.75
C ASN A 185 48.02 -1.79 -45.34
N ASN A 186 47.97 -2.76 -46.25
CA ASN A 186 49.13 -3.60 -46.56
C ASN A 186 50.38 -3.61 -45.66
N ALA A 187 51.15 -2.56 -45.90
CA ALA A 187 52.52 -2.33 -45.49
C ALA A 187 52.65 -1.09 -44.60
N ASP A 188 51.59 -0.28 -44.51
CA ASP A 188 51.49 0.79 -43.53
C ASP A 188 51.32 0.19 -42.13
N THR A 189 51.66 0.99 -41.12
CA THR A 189 51.54 0.63 -39.71
C THR A 189 50.70 1.63 -38.93
N ASP A 190 50.13 2.62 -39.61
CA ASP A 190 49.35 3.75 -39.12
C ASP A 190 48.35 4.13 -40.23
N ASP A 191 47.45 3.20 -40.56
CA ASP A 191 46.60 3.20 -41.75
C ASP A 191 45.75 4.47 -41.93
N ASP A 192 45.40 5.18 -40.84
CA ASP A 192 44.60 6.41 -40.87
C ASP A 192 45.40 7.70 -40.57
N GLY A 193 46.70 7.56 -40.32
CA GLY A 193 47.66 8.65 -40.16
C GLY A 193 47.43 9.52 -38.92
N ASP A 194 46.79 8.99 -37.87
CA ASP A 194 46.54 9.73 -36.62
C ASP A 194 47.76 9.74 -35.66
N GLY A 195 48.73 8.85 -35.92
CA GLY A 195 49.98 8.73 -35.19
C GLY A 195 50.02 7.59 -34.17
N ILE A 196 48.97 6.77 -34.08
CA ILE A 196 48.89 5.53 -33.29
C ILE A 196 48.99 4.35 -34.25
N ALA A 197 49.93 3.44 -33.97
CA ALA A 197 50.13 2.30 -34.85
C ALA A 197 48.97 1.30 -34.76
N ASP A 198 48.54 0.70 -35.87
CA ASP A 198 47.36 -0.20 -35.96
C ASP A 198 47.35 -1.29 -34.88
N SER A 199 48.54 -1.83 -34.55
CA SER A 199 48.70 -2.86 -33.52
C SER A 199 48.32 -2.43 -32.09
N ALA A 200 48.20 -1.13 -31.87
CA ALA A 200 47.85 -0.48 -30.60
C ALA A 200 46.59 0.39 -30.73
N ASP A 201 45.99 0.46 -31.92
CA ASP A 201 44.79 1.23 -32.20
C ASP A 201 43.56 0.31 -32.24
N PRO A 202 42.54 0.52 -31.38
CA PRO A 202 41.27 -0.18 -31.51
C PRO A 202 40.48 0.15 -32.79
N PHE A 203 40.77 1.29 -33.43
CA PHE A 203 40.12 1.78 -34.65
C PHE A 203 41.14 2.18 -35.75
N PRO A 204 41.93 1.23 -36.29
CA PRO A 204 43.04 1.54 -37.21
C PRO A 204 42.71 2.27 -38.51
N LEU A 205 41.43 2.49 -38.83
CA LEU A 205 40.96 3.11 -40.07
C LEU A 205 40.17 4.41 -39.83
N ASP A 206 40.04 4.86 -38.58
CA ASP A 206 39.32 6.09 -38.21
C ASP A 206 40.20 7.00 -37.37
N GLY A 207 40.98 7.86 -38.03
CA GLY A 207 41.94 8.75 -37.35
C GLY A 207 41.31 9.86 -36.48
N SER A 208 40.03 9.75 -36.15
CA SER A 208 39.37 10.53 -35.10
C SER A 208 39.19 9.78 -33.78
N GLU A 209 39.42 8.47 -33.76
CA GLU A 209 39.21 7.56 -32.64
C GLU A 209 40.42 6.64 -32.49
N TYR A 210 41.04 6.62 -31.31
CA TYR A 210 42.22 5.77 -31.04
C TYR A 210 42.16 5.09 -29.66
N ARG A 211 41.03 5.24 -28.96
CA ARG A 211 40.81 4.74 -27.61
C ARG A 211 39.38 4.23 -27.47
N ASP A 212 39.28 3.09 -26.82
CA ASP A 212 38.06 2.39 -26.41
C ASP A 212 38.30 1.97 -24.96
N THR A 213 37.84 2.78 -24.01
CA THR A 213 38.18 2.64 -22.59
C THR A 213 37.48 1.45 -21.94
N ASP A 214 36.26 1.13 -22.37
CA ASP A 214 35.46 0.01 -21.84
C ASP A 214 35.55 -1.28 -22.69
N GLY A 215 36.00 -1.16 -23.95
CA GLY A 215 36.19 -2.27 -24.88
C GLY A 215 34.90 -2.71 -25.59
N ASP A 216 33.88 -1.85 -25.69
CA ASP A 216 32.61 -2.20 -26.33
C ASP A 216 32.60 -2.06 -27.87
N GLY A 217 33.68 -1.49 -28.43
CA GLY A 217 33.86 -1.25 -29.86
C GLY A 217 33.32 0.08 -30.36
N ILE A 218 32.95 1.01 -29.48
CA ILE A 218 32.68 2.42 -29.77
C ILE A 218 33.83 3.24 -29.18
N GLY A 219 34.48 4.10 -29.97
CA GLY A 219 35.60 4.87 -29.45
C GLY A 219 35.15 6.00 -28.53
N ASP A 220 35.97 6.35 -27.54
CA ASP A 220 35.70 7.38 -26.50
C ASP A 220 35.26 8.76 -27.09
N TYR A 221 35.57 9.03 -28.35
CA TYR A 221 35.12 10.28 -28.98
C TYR A 221 33.62 10.27 -29.30
N ARG A 222 33.05 9.10 -29.62
CA ARG A 222 31.64 8.88 -29.96
C ARG A 222 30.85 8.21 -28.86
N ASP A 223 31.53 7.50 -27.97
CA ASP A 223 30.91 7.02 -26.76
C ASP A 223 30.49 8.22 -25.90
N SER A 224 29.45 7.99 -25.10
CA SER A 224 28.92 8.95 -24.15
C SER A 224 29.09 8.49 -22.71
N ASP A 225 29.62 7.28 -22.51
CA ASP A 225 29.88 6.62 -21.23
C ASP A 225 31.18 5.80 -21.41
N ASP A 226 32.31 6.50 -21.53
CA ASP A 226 33.60 5.97 -21.99
C ASP A 226 34.08 4.75 -21.17
N ASP A 227 33.66 4.63 -19.91
CA ASP A 227 34.04 3.51 -19.04
C ASP A 227 32.89 2.53 -18.74
N ASN A 228 31.66 2.85 -19.14
CA ASN A 228 30.47 2.01 -19.07
C ASN A 228 30.11 1.57 -17.66
N ASP A 229 30.15 2.54 -16.75
CA ASP A 229 29.74 2.39 -15.37
C ASP A 229 28.26 2.76 -15.12
N GLY A 230 27.62 3.32 -16.14
CA GLY A 230 26.23 3.74 -16.13
C GLY A 230 26.01 5.25 -15.96
N ILE A 231 27.06 6.06 -15.84
CA ILE A 231 27.00 7.53 -15.86
C ILE A 231 27.69 8.06 -17.12
N SER A 232 26.99 8.87 -17.90
CA SER A 232 27.62 9.52 -19.05
C SER A 232 28.76 10.47 -18.64
N ASP A 233 29.80 10.63 -19.47
CA ASP A 233 30.94 11.53 -19.21
C ASP A 233 30.51 12.95 -18.84
N SER A 234 29.44 13.43 -19.50
CA SER A 234 28.92 14.78 -19.26
C SER A 234 28.35 14.95 -17.85
N GLN A 235 27.83 13.87 -17.29
CA GLN A 235 27.25 13.82 -15.95
C GLN A 235 28.33 13.51 -14.91
N GLU A 236 29.31 12.69 -15.23
CA GLU A 236 30.48 12.47 -14.38
C GLU A 236 31.27 13.76 -14.15
N VAL A 237 31.53 14.53 -15.20
CA VAL A 237 32.14 15.86 -15.08
C VAL A 237 31.30 16.79 -14.18
N ALA A 238 29.98 16.64 -14.15
CA ALA A 238 29.10 17.39 -13.28
C ALA A 238 29.12 16.89 -11.82
N ASN A 239 29.25 15.58 -11.63
CA ASN A 239 29.30 14.89 -10.33
C ASN A 239 30.70 14.95 -9.68
N GLY A 240 31.74 15.18 -10.49
CA GLY A 240 33.14 15.25 -10.06
C GLY A 240 33.90 13.93 -10.19
N THR A 241 33.30 12.89 -10.78
CA THR A 241 33.90 11.59 -11.08
C THR A 241 34.74 11.65 -12.37
N ASP A 242 35.51 10.59 -12.64
CA ASP A 242 36.50 10.51 -13.73
C ASP A 242 35.97 9.66 -14.90
N PRO A 243 35.62 10.24 -16.07
CA PRO A 243 34.97 9.51 -17.17
C PRO A 243 35.70 8.33 -17.78
N LEU A 244 36.94 8.10 -17.37
CA LEU A 244 37.75 7.00 -17.88
C LEU A 244 37.96 5.92 -16.82
N LYS A 245 37.21 5.98 -15.72
CA LYS A 245 37.30 5.09 -14.59
C LYS A 245 35.93 4.84 -13.98
N ARG A 246 35.45 3.62 -14.21
CA ARG A 246 34.23 3.10 -13.60
C ARG A 246 34.13 3.21 -12.08
N ASP A 247 35.24 3.44 -11.38
CA ASP A 247 35.34 3.51 -9.91
C ASP A 247 36.36 4.61 -9.59
N SER A 248 35.85 5.81 -9.30
CA SER A 248 36.63 7.04 -9.17
C SER A 248 37.45 7.09 -7.88
N ASP A 249 36.97 6.53 -6.78
CA ASP A 249 37.62 6.57 -5.47
C ASP A 249 38.33 5.25 -5.07
N GLY A 250 38.06 4.17 -5.80
CA GLY A 250 38.77 2.91 -5.74
C GLY A 250 38.30 1.98 -4.62
N ASP A 251 37.06 2.10 -4.15
CA ASP A 251 36.51 1.25 -3.09
C ASP A 251 35.92 -0.08 -3.59
N GLY A 252 35.71 -0.18 -4.91
CA GLY A 252 35.21 -1.36 -5.60
C GLY A 252 33.73 -1.30 -6.02
N ARG A 253 33.02 -0.21 -5.74
CA ARG A 253 31.70 0.08 -6.30
C ARG A 253 31.85 1.03 -7.49
N PHE A 254 31.00 0.87 -8.50
CA PHE A 254 31.06 1.71 -9.69
C PHE A 254 30.33 3.02 -9.47
N ASP A 255 30.79 4.12 -10.05
CA ASP A 255 30.25 5.44 -9.73
C ASP A 255 28.75 5.52 -10.04
N GLY A 256 28.31 4.91 -11.15
CA GLY A 256 26.88 4.77 -11.52
C GLY A 256 26.01 3.97 -10.57
N SER A 257 26.61 3.16 -9.70
CA SER A 257 25.91 2.43 -8.66
C SER A 257 26.18 2.99 -7.25
N ASP A 258 27.14 3.88 -7.08
CA ASP A 258 27.62 4.38 -5.79
C ASP A 258 26.86 5.66 -5.36
N ALA A 259 26.41 5.72 -4.10
CA ALA A 259 25.78 6.91 -3.55
C ALA A 259 26.80 8.02 -3.23
N PHE A 260 28.06 7.66 -2.96
CA PHE A 260 29.16 8.56 -2.64
C PHE A 260 30.42 8.22 -3.44
N PRO A 261 30.40 8.36 -4.78
CA PRO A 261 31.47 7.93 -5.72
C PRO A 261 32.82 8.66 -5.59
N MET A 262 32.99 9.47 -4.53
CA MET A 262 34.20 10.23 -4.22
C MET A 262 34.67 10.02 -2.77
N ASP A 263 34.02 9.13 -2.01
CA ASP A 263 34.35 8.78 -0.63
C ASP A 263 34.50 7.26 -0.47
N ALA A 264 35.72 6.77 -0.67
CA ALA A 264 36.04 5.34 -0.55
C ALA A 264 35.82 4.68 0.83
N SER A 265 35.22 5.40 1.79
CA SER A 265 34.78 4.85 3.08
C SER A 265 33.27 4.71 3.20
N GLU A 266 32.52 5.10 2.17
CA GLU A 266 31.07 5.10 2.17
C GLU A 266 30.56 4.89 0.76
N ASP A 267 29.68 3.90 0.58
CA ASP A 267 29.15 3.56 -0.75
C ASP A 267 27.62 3.51 -0.77
N THR A 268 26.97 3.47 0.39
CA THR A 268 25.55 3.16 0.54
C THR A 268 24.83 4.25 1.32
N ASP A 269 23.67 4.65 0.81
CA ASP A 269 22.71 5.58 1.42
C ASP A 269 21.34 4.90 1.34
N SER A 270 20.95 4.18 2.38
CA SER A 270 19.81 3.27 2.34
C SER A 270 18.46 4.00 2.41
N ASP A 271 18.40 5.15 3.08
CA ASP A 271 17.19 5.98 3.21
C ASP A 271 17.17 7.17 2.23
N GLY A 272 18.31 7.51 1.63
CA GLY A 272 18.46 8.56 0.62
C GLY A 272 18.51 9.97 1.22
N ASP A 273 18.85 10.13 2.50
CA ASP A 273 18.90 11.44 3.16
C ASP A 273 20.20 12.24 2.83
N GLY A 274 21.17 11.56 2.20
CA GLY A 274 22.48 12.10 1.82
C GLY A 274 23.58 11.91 2.87
N ILE A 275 23.33 11.15 3.93
CA ILE A 275 24.30 10.66 4.91
C ILE A 275 24.44 9.16 4.66
N GLY A 276 25.67 8.70 4.43
CA GLY A 276 25.86 7.27 4.16
C GLY A 276 25.82 6.43 5.43
N ASN A 277 25.51 5.15 5.25
CA ASN A 277 25.23 4.21 6.32
C ASN A 277 26.34 4.07 7.39
N ASN A 278 27.63 4.26 7.06
CA ASN A 278 28.67 4.21 8.09
C ASN A 278 28.68 5.45 9.01
N ALA A 279 28.06 6.55 8.57
CA ALA A 279 27.95 7.82 9.28
C ALA A 279 26.54 8.10 9.81
N ASP A 280 25.51 7.50 9.23
CA ASP A 280 24.15 7.58 9.70
C ASP A 280 23.97 6.80 11.02
N SER A 281 22.95 7.16 11.76
CA SER A 281 22.51 6.50 12.98
C SER A 281 21.11 5.89 12.84
N ASP A 282 20.43 6.12 11.73
CA ASP A 282 19.09 5.65 11.37
C ASP A 282 19.10 5.29 9.88
N ASP A 283 19.79 4.19 9.57
CA ASP A 283 20.17 3.80 8.20
C ASP A 283 18.97 3.58 7.26
N ASP A 284 17.76 3.30 7.76
CA ASP A 284 16.55 3.10 6.94
C ASP A 284 15.48 4.20 7.12
N GLY A 285 15.77 5.21 7.96
CA GLY A 285 14.97 6.43 8.09
C GLY A 285 13.63 6.23 8.78
N ASP A 286 13.50 5.19 9.61
CA ASP A 286 12.24 4.79 10.25
C ASP A 286 12.00 5.48 11.62
N SER A 287 12.93 6.35 12.01
CA SER A 287 12.97 7.08 13.29
C SER A 287 13.43 6.25 14.50
N VAL A 288 13.95 5.04 14.29
CA VAL A 288 14.62 4.20 15.28
C VAL A 288 16.09 4.10 14.95
N SER A 289 16.96 4.39 15.91
CA SER A 289 18.39 4.33 15.63
C SER A 289 18.91 2.89 15.50
N ASP A 290 19.94 2.63 14.68
CA ASP A 290 20.55 1.29 14.55
C ASP A 290 21.01 0.71 15.89
N ALA A 291 21.33 1.58 16.85
CA ALA A 291 21.69 1.18 18.21
C ALA A 291 20.47 0.65 18.99
N ASP A 292 19.33 1.32 18.87
CA ASP A 292 18.08 0.93 19.52
C ASP A 292 17.48 -0.29 18.84
N GLU A 293 17.55 -0.39 17.51
CA GLU A 293 17.07 -1.57 16.80
C GLU A 293 17.86 -2.82 17.14
N ARG A 294 19.19 -2.74 17.20
CA ARG A 294 20.02 -3.85 17.71
C ARG A 294 19.67 -4.25 19.14
N SER A 295 19.16 -3.32 19.94
CA SER A 295 18.70 -3.59 21.30
C SER A 295 17.32 -4.23 21.32
N ASN A 296 16.42 -3.79 20.45
CA ASN A 296 15.01 -4.20 20.38
C ASN A 296 14.81 -5.47 19.55
N GLY A 297 15.73 -5.78 18.65
CA GLY A 297 15.70 -6.95 17.77
C GLY A 297 15.27 -6.65 16.33
N THR A 298 14.93 -5.39 16.03
CA THR A 298 14.64 -4.87 14.70
C THR A 298 15.91 -4.72 13.86
N LYS A 299 15.76 -4.41 12.57
CA LYS A 299 16.80 -4.55 11.55
C LYS A 299 17.17 -3.19 10.94
N PRO A 300 18.40 -2.69 11.16
CA PRO A 300 18.80 -1.34 10.74
C PRO A 300 18.82 -0.98 9.26
N LEU A 301 18.41 -1.87 8.39
CA LEU A 301 18.36 -1.61 6.95
C LEU A 301 16.96 -1.90 6.39
N VAL A 302 15.98 -2.04 7.29
CA VAL A 302 14.65 -2.52 7.00
C VAL A 302 13.68 -1.80 7.92
N ALA A 303 13.16 -0.68 7.44
CA ALA A 303 12.21 0.17 8.17
C ALA A 303 10.99 -0.58 8.74
N ASP A 304 10.59 -1.70 8.14
CA ASP A 304 9.52 -2.58 8.63
C ASP A 304 10.09 -4.00 8.82
N THR A 305 10.52 -4.32 10.05
CA THR A 305 11.30 -5.52 10.32
C THR A 305 10.51 -6.81 10.06
N ASP A 306 9.23 -6.84 10.38
CA ASP A 306 8.41 -8.05 10.34
C ASP A 306 7.48 -8.15 9.13
N GLY A 307 7.31 -7.05 8.40
CA GLY A 307 6.65 -6.97 7.11
C GLY A 307 5.13 -6.80 7.20
N ASP A 308 4.62 -6.21 8.27
CA ASP A 308 3.17 -5.96 8.45
C ASP A 308 2.68 -4.67 7.77
N GLY A 309 3.59 -3.77 7.39
CA GLY A 309 3.34 -2.50 6.75
C GLY A 309 3.39 -1.27 7.65
N VAL A 310 3.80 -1.40 8.92
CA VAL A 310 4.09 -0.32 9.86
C VAL A 310 5.60 -0.29 10.14
N ASP A 311 6.21 0.88 10.02
CA ASP A 311 7.64 1.02 10.25
C ASP A 311 7.97 0.86 11.76
N ASP A 312 9.17 0.37 12.12
CA ASP A 312 9.50 -0.05 13.49
C ASP A 312 9.43 1.11 14.50
N GLY A 313 9.60 2.35 14.04
CA GLY A 313 9.44 3.57 14.85
C GLY A 313 7.99 3.93 15.18
N HIS A 314 7.03 3.31 14.49
CA HIS A 314 5.59 3.48 14.70
C HIS A 314 4.89 2.19 15.10
N ASP A 315 5.60 1.06 15.08
CA ASP A 315 5.11 -0.23 15.48
C ASP A 315 5.37 -0.52 16.97
N ALA A 316 4.30 -0.71 17.75
CA ALA A 316 4.41 -1.11 19.15
C ALA A 316 4.99 -2.53 19.32
N PHE A 317 4.91 -3.36 18.30
CA PHE A 317 5.33 -4.76 18.24
C PHE A 317 6.10 -5.10 16.95
N GLY A 318 7.13 -4.33 16.58
CA GLY A 318 7.92 -4.52 15.33
C GLY A 318 8.67 -5.85 15.13
N LEU A 319 8.30 -6.92 15.83
CA LEU A 319 8.73 -8.30 15.59
C LEU A 319 7.56 -9.28 15.44
N ASP A 320 6.31 -8.83 15.61
CA ASP A 320 5.11 -9.62 15.48
C ASP A 320 4.20 -9.07 14.37
N PRO A 321 4.23 -9.63 13.15
CA PRO A 321 3.53 -9.07 12.01
C PRO A 321 2.00 -9.24 12.06
N ALA A 322 1.47 -9.66 13.20
CA ALA A 322 0.05 -9.75 13.48
C ALA A 322 -0.44 -8.64 14.41
N GLU A 323 0.44 -7.84 15.00
CA GLU A 323 0.10 -6.78 15.96
C GLU A 323 0.98 -5.56 15.67
N SER A 324 0.40 -4.37 15.62
CA SER A 324 1.20 -3.13 15.49
C SER A 324 0.69 -1.95 16.32
N VAL A 325 -0.50 -2.09 16.90
CA VAL A 325 -1.15 -1.07 17.73
C VAL A 325 -1.33 -1.64 19.14
N ASP A 326 -1.01 -0.83 20.14
CA ASP A 326 -1.21 -1.05 21.58
C ASP A 326 -1.86 0.24 22.12
N THR A 327 -3.19 0.33 22.02
CA THR A 327 -3.92 1.59 22.28
C THR A 327 -3.78 2.04 23.74
N ASP A 328 -3.83 1.11 24.71
CA ASP A 328 -3.74 1.43 26.14
C ASP A 328 -2.32 1.30 26.73
N GLY A 329 -1.39 0.69 25.99
CA GLY A 329 0.01 0.53 26.37
C GLY A 329 0.25 -0.56 27.40
N ASP A 330 -0.64 -1.56 27.52
CA ASP A 330 -0.51 -2.66 28.48
C ASP A 330 0.45 -3.77 28.00
N GLY A 331 0.82 -3.74 26.71
CA GLY A 331 1.71 -4.69 26.07
C GLY A 331 1.02 -5.88 25.40
N ILE A 332 -0.30 -5.84 25.25
CA ILE A 332 -1.10 -6.73 24.41
C ILE A 332 -1.55 -5.93 23.18
N GLY A 333 -1.32 -6.47 21.98
CA GLY A 333 -1.72 -5.79 20.76
C GLY A 333 -3.22 -5.89 20.54
N ASN A 334 -3.81 -4.86 19.92
CA ASN A 334 -5.25 -4.74 19.73
C ASN A 334 -5.91 -5.94 19.03
N ASN A 335 -5.21 -6.69 18.16
CA ASN A 335 -5.84 -7.86 17.53
C ASN A 335 -6.00 -9.04 18.50
N ALA A 336 -5.27 -9.03 19.62
CA ALA A 336 -5.31 -10.02 20.69
C ALA A 336 -5.94 -9.50 21.99
N ASP A 337 -5.99 -8.19 22.19
CA ASP A 337 -6.70 -7.56 23.30
C ASP A 337 -8.22 -7.71 23.13
N THR A 338 -8.92 -7.60 24.25
CA THR A 338 -10.38 -7.61 24.31
C THR A 338 -10.94 -6.32 24.89
N ASP A 339 -10.08 -5.39 25.31
CA ASP A 339 -10.37 -4.10 25.95
C ASP A 339 -9.29 -3.12 25.49
N ASP A 340 -9.29 -2.80 24.19
CA ASP A 340 -8.20 -2.14 23.46
C ASP A 340 -7.76 -0.79 24.10
N ASP A 341 -8.68 -0.05 24.70
CA ASP A 341 -8.40 1.23 25.37
C ASP A 341 -8.29 1.16 26.90
N GLY A 342 -8.54 -0.01 27.48
CA GLY A 342 -8.42 -0.26 28.91
C GLY A 342 -9.42 0.51 29.79
N ASP A 343 -10.59 0.89 29.25
CA ASP A 343 -11.66 1.55 30.00
C ASP A 343 -12.42 0.57 30.94
N GLY A 344 -12.28 -0.74 30.68
CA GLY A 344 -12.92 -1.82 31.42
C GLY A 344 -14.16 -2.41 30.76
N THR A 345 -14.47 -2.00 29.53
CA THR A 345 -15.57 -2.48 28.69
C THR A 345 -15.01 -3.26 27.52
N ASP A 346 -15.29 -4.56 27.45
CA ASP A 346 -14.78 -5.38 26.35
C ASP A 346 -15.21 -4.80 24.97
N ASP A 347 -14.34 -4.78 23.96
CA ASP A 347 -14.58 -4.16 22.62
C ASP A 347 -15.88 -4.62 21.95
N ALA A 348 -16.33 -5.85 22.25
CA ALA A 348 -17.55 -6.41 21.71
C ALA A 348 -18.84 -5.75 22.26
N HIS A 349 -18.72 -5.01 23.36
CA HIS A 349 -19.78 -4.27 24.03
C HIS A 349 -19.46 -2.78 24.14
N ASP A 350 -18.34 -2.35 23.56
CA ASP A 350 -17.91 -0.97 23.52
C ASP A 350 -18.29 -0.34 22.17
N ALA A 351 -19.03 0.77 22.22
CA ALA A 351 -19.37 1.52 21.01
C ALA A 351 -18.16 2.27 20.42
N PHE A 352 -17.16 2.58 21.25
CA PHE A 352 -15.92 3.28 20.91
C PHE A 352 -14.70 2.55 21.48
N PRO A 353 -14.34 1.35 20.97
CA PRO A 353 -13.29 0.48 21.54
C PRO A 353 -11.87 1.06 21.63
N LEU A 354 -11.64 2.28 21.14
CA LEU A 354 -10.33 2.91 21.12
C LEU A 354 -10.32 4.26 21.88
N ASP A 355 -11.42 4.62 22.54
CA ASP A 355 -11.56 5.86 23.30
C ASP A 355 -11.89 5.57 24.77
N PRO A 356 -10.88 5.61 25.66
CA PRO A 356 -11.06 5.22 27.06
C PRO A 356 -11.95 6.18 27.87
N GLY A 357 -12.45 7.25 27.24
CA GLY A 357 -13.40 8.18 27.83
C GLY A 357 -14.87 7.86 27.52
N GLU A 358 -15.13 6.90 26.63
CA GLU A 358 -16.46 6.66 26.08
C GLU A 358 -16.70 5.20 25.71
N SER A 359 -17.86 4.68 26.08
CA SER A 359 -18.25 3.31 25.71
C SER A 359 -19.72 3.17 25.29
N LEU A 360 -20.50 4.25 25.37
CA LEU A 360 -21.93 4.27 25.08
C LEU A 360 -22.26 5.17 23.88
N ASP A 361 -23.07 4.65 22.97
CA ASP A 361 -23.70 5.34 21.84
C ASP A 361 -25.19 4.94 21.87
N THR A 362 -25.99 5.70 22.62
CA THR A 362 -27.35 5.27 22.99
C THR A 362 -28.31 5.34 21.80
N ASP A 363 -28.15 6.28 20.88
CA ASP A 363 -28.97 6.42 19.68
C ASP A 363 -28.35 5.80 18.40
N GLY A 364 -27.05 5.46 18.44
CA GLY A 364 -26.33 4.82 17.36
C GLY A 364 -25.84 5.80 16.27
N ASP A 365 -25.70 7.08 16.57
CA ASP A 365 -25.26 8.11 15.62
C ASP A 365 -23.72 8.22 15.48
N SER A 366 -22.99 7.43 16.25
CA SER A 366 -21.51 7.41 16.35
C SER A 366 -20.90 8.60 17.07
N ILE A 367 -21.67 9.34 17.87
CA ILE A 367 -21.19 10.30 18.85
C ILE A 367 -21.41 9.68 20.24
N GLY A 368 -20.37 9.69 21.06
CA GLY A 368 -20.45 9.14 22.41
C GLY A 368 -21.35 9.96 23.32
N ASN A 369 -22.04 9.31 24.25
CA ASN A 369 -22.89 9.97 25.24
C ASN A 369 -22.18 11.10 26.04
N ASN A 370 -20.86 11.06 26.20
CA ASN A 370 -20.10 12.11 26.88
C ASN A 370 -19.96 13.41 26.06
N ALA A 371 -20.19 13.33 24.74
CA ALA A 371 -19.99 14.37 23.75
C ALA A 371 -21.26 14.70 22.97
N ASP A 372 -22.20 13.77 22.92
CA ASP A 372 -23.54 14.00 22.43
C ASP A 372 -24.29 14.93 23.40
N SER A 373 -25.30 15.59 22.84
CA SER A 373 -26.18 16.49 23.56
C SER A 373 -27.63 16.04 23.52
N ASP A 374 -27.91 14.89 22.90
CA ASP A 374 -29.22 14.28 22.64
C ASP A 374 -29.01 12.75 22.58
N ASP A 375 -28.54 12.18 23.71
CA ASP A 375 -27.98 10.83 23.81
C ASP A 375 -28.87 9.72 23.23
N ASP A 376 -30.20 9.85 23.31
CA ASP A 376 -31.16 8.87 22.79
C ASP A 376 -31.81 9.24 21.44
N GLY A 377 -31.48 10.41 20.90
CA GLY A 377 -31.85 10.88 19.58
C GLY A 377 -33.35 11.15 19.40
N ASP A 378 -34.08 11.42 20.48
CA ASP A 378 -35.52 11.70 20.43
C ASP A 378 -35.84 13.14 20.00
N GLY A 379 -34.83 14.01 20.00
CA GLY A 379 -34.88 15.40 19.60
C GLY A 379 -34.93 16.40 20.77
N PHE A 380 -34.84 15.93 22.01
CA PHE A 380 -34.73 16.73 23.21
C PHE A 380 -33.33 16.62 23.80
N ALA A 381 -32.60 17.73 23.78
CA ALA A 381 -31.23 17.72 24.30
C ALA A 381 -31.19 17.37 25.80
N ASP A 382 -30.22 16.54 26.25
CA ASP A 382 -30.13 15.97 27.61
C ASP A 382 -30.33 16.98 28.74
N ALA A 383 -29.84 18.20 28.53
CA ALA A 383 -29.96 19.27 29.52
C ALA A 383 -31.41 19.72 29.79
N ASN A 384 -32.35 19.36 28.91
CA ASN A 384 -33.78 19.63 29.01
C ASN A 384 -34.61 18.34 28.90
N ASP A 385 -33.97 17.18 29.03
CA ASP A 385 -34.59 15.88 28.99
C ASP A 385 -34.59 15.26 30.40
N ALA A 386 -35.75 14.82 30.88
CA ALA A 386 -35.86 14.15 32.17
C ALA A 386 -35.32 12.70 32.13
N PHE A 387 -35.32 12.06 30.96
CA PHE A 387 -34.83 10.72 30.69
C PHE A 387 -33.90 10.70 29.47
N PRO A 388 -32.68 11.28 29.56
CA PRO A 388 -31.77 11.43 28.41
C PRO A 388 -31.34 10.15 27.67
N LEU A 389 -31.72 8.96 28.16
CA LEU A 389 -31.31 7.67 27.61
C LEU A 389 -32.51 6.83 27.14
N ASP A 390 -33.71 7.39 27.14
CA ASP A 390 -34.95 6.70 26.77
C ASP A 390 -35.74 7.54 25.78
N ALA A 391 -35.54 7.27 24.49
CA ALA A 391 -36.17 8.02 23.41
C ALA A 391 -37.72 7.96 23.37
N GLY A 392 -38.34 7.23 24.31
CA GLY A 392 -39.76 7.21 24.54
C GLY A 392 -40.27 8.25 25.54
N GLU A 393 -39.41 8.90 26.32
CA GLU A 393 -39.78 9.75 27.46
C GLU A 393 -38.86 10.97 27.54
N HIS A 394 -39.41 12.18 27.69
CA HIS A 394 -38.59 13.40 27.88
C HIS A 394 -39.13 14.33 28.99
N LEU A 395 -40.32 14.03 29.52
CA LEU A 395 -41.01 14.81 30.56
C LEU A 395 -41.31 13.90 31.75
N ASP A 396 -41.14 14.47 32.94
CA ASP A 396 -41.47 13.91 34.26
C ASP A 396 -42.15 15.05 35.03
N THR A 397 -43.45 15.22 34.82
CA THR A 397 -44.16 16.44 35.23
C THR A 397 -44.25 16.57 36.76
N ASP A 398 -44.38 15.48 37.50
CA ASP A 398 -44.44 15.46 38.97
C ASP A 398 -43.08 15.14 39.66
N GLY A 399 -42.10 14.65 38.91
CA GLY A 399 -40.76 14.35 39.40
C GLY A 399 -40.64 13.02 40.16
N ASP A 400 -41.54 12.07 39.93
CA ASP A 400 -41.53 10.76 40.59
C ASP A 400 -40.54 9.75 39.96
N GLY A 401 -40.04 10.07 38.77
CA GLY A 401 -39.09 9.27 37.99
C GLY A 401 -39.74 8.29 37.00
N ILE A 402 -41.03 8.43 36.71
CA ILE A 402 -41.76 7.78 35.62
C ILE A 402 -42.09 8.87 34.59
N GLY A 403 -41.79 8.64 33.31
CA GLY A 403 -42.07 9.66 32.29
C GLY A 403 -43.55 9.73 31.92
N ASP A 404 -44.02 10.92 31.54
CA ASP A 404 -45.43 11.21 31.24
C ASP A 404 -46.06 10.24 30.20
N ASN A 405 -45.29 9.61 29.28
CA ASN A 405 -45.91 8.64 28.35
C ASN A 405 -46.19 7.27 29.01
N ALA A 406 -45.56 6.98 30.15
CA ALA A 406 -45.70 5.76 30.94
C ALA A 406 -46.44 5.98 32.27
N ASP A 407 -46.42 7.20 32.80
CA ASP A 407 -47.22 7.59 33.95
C ASP A 407 -48.72 7.63 33.58
N SER A 408 -49.56 7.57 34.59
CA SER A 408 -51.00 7.62 34.48
C SER A 408 -51.62 8.74 35.30
N ASP A 409 -50.79 9.53 36.00
CA ASP A 409 -51.13 10.64 36.90
C ASP A 409 -49.98 11.67 36.76
N ASP A 410 -49.83 12.24 35.56
CA ASP A 410 -48.62 12.98 35.14
C ASP A 410 -48.25 14.15 36.09
N ASP A 411 -49.22 14.76 36.79
CA ASP A 411 -49.00 15.87 37.73
C ASP A 411 -49.08 15.49 39.22
N GLY A 412 -49.33 14.22 39.52
CA GLY A 412 -49.27 13.65 40.86
C GLY A 412 -50.32 14.17 41.84
N ASP A 413 -51.43 14.70 41.34
CA ASP A 413 -52.49 15.34 42.12
C ASP A 413 -53.51 14.34 42.71
N GLY A 414 -53.43 13.09 42.26
CA GLY A 414 -54.27 11.97 42.68
C GLY A 414 -55.44 11.65 41.74
N LEU A 415 -55.59 12.36 40.62
CA LEU A 415 -56.44 12.01 39.50
C LEU A 415 -55.61 11.55 38.30
N SER A 416 -55.83 10.31 37.89
CA SER A 416 -55.22 9.84 36.64
C SER A 416 -55.64 10.69 35.43
N ASP A 417 -54.81 10.80 34.39
CA ASP A 417 -55.12 11.55 33.15
C ASP A 417 -56.44 11.11 32.50
N SER A 418 -56.78 9.83 32.66
CA SER A 418 -58.04 9.27 32.18
C SER A 418 -59.27 9.80 32.95
N ALA A 419 -59.12 10.02 34.25
CA ALA A 419 -60.12 10.60 35.14
C ALA A 419 -60.25 12.11 34.88
N GLU A 420 -59.13 12.80 34.71
CA GLU A 420 -59.10 14.22 34.40
C GLU A 420 -59.69 14.55 33.04
N SER A 421 -59.36 13.77 32.01
CA SER A 421 -60.02 13.88 30.70
C SER A 421 -61.55 13.76 30.80
N SER A 422 -62.03 13.01 31.80
CA SER A 422 -63.46 12.87 32.09
C SER A 422 -64.02 14.03 32.94
N ALA A 423 -63.22 14.59 33.85
CA ALA A 423 -63.56 15.72 34.70
C ALA A 423 -63.49 17.08 33.97
N GLY A 424 -62.67 17.16 32.91
CA GLY A 424 -62.38 18.36 32.16
C GLY A 424 -61.18 19.17 32.68
N THR A 425 -60.46 18.61 33.66
CA THR A 425 -59.20 19.13 34.21
C THR A 425 -58.02 18.83 33.28
N ASN A 426 -56.84 19.36 33.60
CA ASN A 426 -55.66 19.29 32.74
C ASN A 426 -54.57 18.40 33.35
N PRO A 427 -54.22 17.26 32.71
CA PRO A 427 -53.27 16.28 33.26
C PRO A 427 -51.86 16.71 33.59
N LEU A 428 -51.50 17.94 33.26
CA LEU A 428 -50.15 18.45 33.48
C LEU A 428 -50.15 19.58 34.52
N LEU A 429 -51.24 19.74 35.27
CA LEU A 429 -51.45 20.83 36.22
C LEU A 429 -52.25 20.32 37.41
N SER A 430 -51.55 20.09 38.52
CA SER A 430 -52.18 19.57 39.73
C SER A 430 -53.37 20.39 40.23
N ASP A 431 -53.44 21.67 39.88
CA ASP A 431 -54.54 22.60 40.18
C ASP A 431 -54.96 23.31 38.87
N SER A 432 -56.03 22.80 38.24
CA SER A 432 -56.47 23.24 36.91
C SER A 432 -57.07 24.65 36.88
N ASP A 433 -57.66 25.11 37.98
CA ASP A 433 -58.37 26.39 38.04
C ASP A 433 -57.65 27.48 38.85
N GLY A 434 -56.59 27.10 39.57
CA GLY A 434 -55.64 27.96 40.25
C GLY A 434 -56.14 28.50 41.60
N ASP A 435 -57.03 27.79 42.28
CA ASP A 435 -57.56 28.21 43.59
C ASP A 435 -56.72 27.73 44.79
N GLY A 436 -55.81 26.78 44.55
CA GLY A 436 -54.89 26.21 45.53
C GLY A 436 -55.30 24.85 46.10
N ALA A 437 -56.39 24.24 45.64
CA ALA A 437 -56.70 22.83 45.84
C ALA A 437 -56.27 22.01 44.62
N ASP A 438 -55.67 20.85 44.86
CA ASP A 438 -55.33 19.92 43.78
C ASP A 438 -56.62 19.28 43.22
N ASP A 439 -56.72 19.02 41.92
CA ASP A 439 -57.99 18.59 41.28
C ASP A 439 -58.50 17.27 41.90
N GLY A 440 -57.61 16.37 42.31
CA GLY A 440 -57.95 15.13 43.03
C GLY A 440 -58.48 15.30 44.44
N ALA A 441 -58.23 16.45 45.06
CA ALA A 441 -58.76 16.83 46.37
C ALA A 441 -59.91 17.85 46.28
N ASP A 442 -60.13 18.47 45.11
CA ASP A 442 -61.10 19.53 44.89
C ASP A 442 -62.49 18.98 44.50
N ALA A 443 -63.54 19.44 45.20
CA ALA A 443 -64.92 19.10 44.87
C ALA A 443 -65.42 19.79 43.57
N PHE A 444 -64.82 20.91 43.19
CA PHE A 444 -65.13 21.72 42.02
C PHE A 444 -63.87 22.14 41.24
N PRO A 445 -63.11 21.20 40.67
CA PRO A 445 -61.77 21.41 40.08
C PRO A 445 -61.72 22.27 38.79
N LEU A 446 -62.81 22.95 38.45
CA LEU A 446 -62.92 23.86 37.30
C LEU A 446 -63.53 25.22 37.69
N ASN A 447 -63.73 25.46 38.98
CA ASN A 447 -64.32 26.65 39.53
C ASN A 447 -63.45 27.22 40.64
N GLY A 448 -62.47 28.05 40.26
CA GLY A 448 -61.51 28.58 41.24
C GLY A 448 -62.03 29.63 42.22
N THR A 449 -63.32 29.59 42.53
CA THR A 449 -63.92 30.26 43.69
C THR A 449 -64.57 29.28 44.65
N GLU A 450 -64.53 27.97 44.41
CA GLU A 450 -65.15 26.93 45.25
C GLU A 450 -64.25 25.70 45.25
N SER A 451 -63.86 25.19 46.42
CA SER A 451 -63.08 23.95 46.52
C SER A 451 -63.62 22.91 47.51
N LEU A 452 -64.59 23.32 48.35
CA LEU A 452 -65.20 22.47 49.38
C LEU A 452 -66.71 22.36 49.13
N ASP A 453 -67.23 21.17 49.36
CA ASP A 453 -68.65 20.79 49.36
C ASP A 453 -68.88 19.94 50.63
N THR A 454 -69.07 20.60 51.78
CA THR A 454 -69.03 19.90 53.08
C THR A 454 -70.16 18.87 53.21
N ASP A 455 -71.35 19.18 52.70
CA ASP A 455 -72.53 18.30 52.77
C ASP A 455 -72.72 17.39 51.53
N GLY A 456 -72.02 17.68 50.44
CA GLY A 456 -72.02 16.90 49.21
C GLY A 456 -73.26 17.13 48.34
N ASP A 457 -73.95 18.27 48.47
CA ASP A 457 -75.15 18.58 47.71
C ASP A 457 -74.87 19.11 46.28
N GLY A 458 -73.61 19.46 46.00
CA GLY A 458 -73.12 19.98 44.73
C GLY A 458 -73.12 21.50 44.61
N ILE A 459 -73.34 22.24 45.70
CA ILE A 459 -73.11 23.68 45.83
C ILE A 459 -71.87 23.87 46.70
N GLY A 460 -70.90 24.65 46.22
CA GLY A 460 -69.68 24.89 46.99
C GLY A 460 -69.91 25.85 48.15
N ASN A 461 -69.16 25.67 49.24
CA ASN A 461 -69.35 26.38 50.49
C ASN A 461 -69.34 27.93 50.36
N ASN A 462 -68.61 28.53 49.40
CA ASN A 462 -68.64 29.99 49.24
C ASN A 462 -69.96 30.49 48.61
N ALA A 463 -70.73 29.62 47.96
CA ALA A 463 -72.02 29.90 47.35
C ALA A 463 -73.20 29.27 48.12
N ASP A 464 -72.95 28.24 48.92
CA ASP A 464 -73.92 27.66 49.83
C ASP A 464 -74.22 28.63 50.99
N THR A 465 -75.36 28.43 51.62
CA THR A 465 -75.81 29.19 52.78
C THR A 465 -76.05 28.31 53.99
N ASP A 466 -75.83 27.00 53.87
CA ASP A 466 -76.05 25.93 54.86
C ASP A 466 -75.00 24.84 54.59
N ASP A 467 -73.72 25.20 54.75
CA ASP A 467 -72.55 24.45 54.25
C ASP A 467 -72.53 22.98 54.69
N ASP A 468 -73.00 22.66 55.90
CA ASP A 468 -73.04 21.30 56.46
C ASP A 468 -74.40 20.59 56.34
N GLY A 469 -75.39 21.25 55.75
CA GLY A 469 -76.70 20.71 55.43
C GLY A 469 -77.54 20.34 56.66
N ASP A 470 -77.30 20.96 57.81
CA ASP A 470 -78.00 20.70 59.06
C ASP A 470 -79.39 21.39 59.14
N GLY A 471 -79.60 22.41 58.28
CA GLY A 471 -80.82 23.18 58.16
C GLY A 471 -80.78 24.56 58.83
N THR A 472 -79.62 24.97 59.35
CA THR A 472 -79.33 26.29 59.92
C THR A 472 -78.41 27.03 58.97
N ASP A 473 -78.77 28.27 58.60
CA ASP A 473 -77.93 29.01 57.65
C ASP A 473 -76.63 29.49 58.31
N ASP A 474 -75.49 29.49 57.59
CA ASP A 474 -74.15 29.79 58.15
C ASP A 474 -74.09 31.12 58.89
N ALA A 475 -74.92 32.09 58.49
CA ALA A 475 -75.02 33.39 59.12
C ALA A 475 -75.60 33.35 60.55
N HIS A 476 -76.28 32.26 60.90
CA HIS A 476 -76.87 31.98 62.20
C HIS A 476 -76.33 30.69 62.83
N ASP A 477 -75.33 30.07 62.21
CA ASP A 477 -74.65 28.89 62.71
C ASP A 477 -73.31 29.25 63.36
N ALA A 478 -73.08 28.76 64.59
CA ALA A 478 -71.80 28.93 65.27
C ALA A 478 -70.71 27.99 64.73
N PHE A 479 -71.10 26.87 64.12
CA PHE A 479 -70.24 25.84 63.54
C PHE A 479 -70.70 25.48 62.12
N PRO A 480 -70.59 26.39 61.13
CA PRO A 480 -71.14 26.19 59.78
C PRO A 480 -70.66 24.96 59.00
N LEU A 481 -69.66 24.22 59.49
CA LEU A 481 -69.08 23.06 58.81
C LEU A 481 -69.28 21.75 59.61
N ASP A 482 -70.07 21.78 60.69
CA ASP A 482 -70.31 20.64 61.56
C ASP A 482 -71.80 20.46 61.82
N ALA A 483 -72.44 19.60 61.01
CA ALA A 483 -73.87 19.31 61.10
C ALA A 483 -74.34 18.74 62.45
N GLY A 484 -73.40 18.48 63.37
CA GLY A 484 -73.68 18.09 64.75
C GLY A 484 -73.89 19.27 65.70
N GLU A 485 -73.55 20.51 65.33
CA GLU A 485 -73.49 21.67 66.22
C GLU A 485 -74.01 22.94 65.54
N THR A 486 -74.89 23.69 66.20
CA THR A 486 -75.43 24.96 65.65
C THR A 486 -75.23 26.16 66.57
N ARG A 487 -74.84 25.92 67.82
CA ARG A 487 -74.83 26.91 68.90
C ARG A 487 -73.59 26.74 69.77
N ASP A 488 -73.03 27.89 70.14
CA ASP A 488 -71.95 28.07 71.10
C ASP A 488 -72.43 29.12 72.10
N THR A 489 -73.08 28.67 73.17
CA THR A 489 -73.80 29.57 74.07
C THR A 489 -72.86 30.48 74.88
N ASP A 490 -71.65 30.03 75.20
CA ASP A 490 -70.65 30.79 75.97
C ASP A 490 -69.51 31.41 75.13
N GLY A 491 -69.34 30.96 73.88
CA GLY A 491 -68.36 31.46 72.93
C GLY A 491 -66.95 30.86 73.09
N ASP A 492 -66.81 29.69 73.69
CA ASP A 492 -65.52 29.05 73.93
C ASP A 492 -64.96 28.26 72.72
N GLY A 493 -65.81 28.02 71.71
CA GLY A 493 -65.49 27.31 70.48
C GLY A 493 -65.77 25.80 70.50
N ILE A 494 -66.49 25.29 71.51
CA ILE A 494 -67.10 23.96 71.55
C ILE A 494 -68.62 24.13 71.43
N GLY A 495 -69.29 23.33 70.61
CA GLY A 495 -70.74 23.46 70.43
C GLY A 495 -71.55 22.85 71.57
N ASP A 496 -72.74 23.39 71.83
CA ASP A 496 -73.63 22.98 72.93
C ASP A 496 -73.92 21.45 72.97
N ASN A 497 -73.87 20.71 71.85
CA ASN A 497 -74.09 19.25 71.89
C ASN A 497 -72.84 18.46 72.35
N ALA A 498 -71.65 19.07 72.29
CA ALA A 498 -70.36 18.51 72.67
C ALA A 498 -69.77 19.14 73.94
N ASP A 499 -70.23 20.33 74.33
CA ASP A 499 -69.90 20.97 75.58
C ASP A 499 -70.63 20.30 76.76
N SER A 500 -70.13 20.52 77.96
CA SER A 500 -70.67 20.02 79.21
C SER A 500 -71.04 21.12 80.20
N ASP A 501 -70.86 22.39 79.81
CA ASP A 501 -71.13 23.63 80.56
C ASP A 501 -71.47 24.73 79.54
N ASP A 502 -72.62 24.59 78.86
CA ASP A 502 -72.99 25.35 77.64
C ASP A 502 -72.95 26.88 77.84
N ASP A 503 -73.14 27.39 79.07
CA ASP A 503 -73.13 28.82 79.38
C ASP A 503 -71.86 29.33 80.09
N GLY A 504 -70.89 28.45 80.32
CA GLY A 504 -69.56 28.76 80.83
C GLY A 504 -69.53 29.33 82.25
N ASP A 505 -70.55 29.05 83.07
CA ASP A 505 -70.64 29.60 84.42
C ASP A 505 -69.84 28.79 85.48
N GLY A 506 -69.38 27.60 85.09
CA GLY A 506 -68.62 26.67 85.92
C GLY A 506 -69.47 25.57 86.58
N VAL A 507 -70.71 25.38 86.16
CA VAL A 507 -71.63 24.31 86.55
C VAL A 507 -71.96 23.47 85.31
N ASP A 508 -71.80 22.15 85.41
CA ASP A 508 -72.07 21.27 84.27
C ASP A 508 -73.57 21.17 83.95
N ASP A 509 -73.97 21.07 82.69
CA ASP A 509 -75.39 21.10 82.26
C ASP A 509 -76.25 20.04 82.97
N ALA A 510 -75.63 18.92 83.34
CA ALA A 510 -76.27 17.84 84.09
C ALA A 510 -76.73 18.26 85.50
N HIS A 511 -76.14 19.32 86.05
CA HIS A 511 -76.44 19.89 87.36
C HIS A 511 -76.86 21.37 87.30
N ASP A 512 -76.89 21.97 86.11
CA ASP A 512 -77.33 23.34 85.90
C ASP A 512 -78.86 23.46 85.81
N ASN A 513 -79.44 24.35 86.60
CA ASN A 513 -80.87 24.65 86.56
C ASN A 513 -81.27 25.71 85.51
N CYS A 514 -80.31 26.31 84.82
CA CYS A 514 -80.45 27.13 83.64
C CYS A 514 -79.29 26.92 82.64
N PRO A 515 -79.14 25.73 82.01
CA PRO A 515 -77.94 25.37 81.24
C PRO A 515 -77.49 26.33 80.13
N LEU A 516 -78.35 27.22 79.64
CA LEU A 516 -78.02 28.17 78.56
C LEU A 516 -77.91 29.63 79.06
N HIS A 517 -77.88 29.85 80.37
CA HIS A 517 -77.97 31.17 80.98
C HIS A 517 -77.15 31.29 82.26
N ALA A 518 -75.89 31.71 82.11
CA ALA A 518 -74.91 31.75 83.18
C ALA A 518 -75.45 32.24 84.54
N ASN A 519 -75.51 31.33 85.50
CA ASN A 519 -75.97 31.52 86.86
C ASN A 519 -75.24 30.60 87.87
N SER A 520 -73.92 30.80 88.01
CA SER A 520 -73.05 30.03 88.92
C SER A 520 -73.51 29.92 90.39
N ASP A 521 -74.52 30.68 90.81
CA ASP A 521 -75.14 30.61 92.14
C ASP A 521 -76.31 29.61 92.25
N GLN A 522 -76.85 29.16 91.11
CA GLN A 522 -77.90 28.15 90.98
C GLN A 522 -79.13 28.48 91.85
N GLU A 523 -79.44 29.78 92.03
CA GLU A 523 -80.57 30.20 92.85
C GLU A 523 -81.91 29.80 92.20
N ASP A 524 -82.67 28.95 92.89
CA ASP A 524 -84.05 28.55 92.54
C ASP A 524 -84.99 29.03 93.67
N GLY A 525 -85.72 30.12 93.39
CA GLY A 525 -86.50 30.86 94.37
C GLY A 525 -87.81 30.20 94.78
N ASP A 526 -88.39 29.33 93.94
CA ASP A 526 -89.68 28.70 94.18
C ASP A 526 -89.65 27.15 94.21
N GLY A 527 -88.49 26.57 93.91
CA GLY A 527 -88.14 25.17 94.14
C GLY A 527 -88.63 24.22 93.06
N ASP A 528 -88.88 24.71 91.84
CA ASP A 528 -89.42 23.91 90.74
C ASP A 528 -88.35 23.25 89.84
N GLY A 529 -87.09 23.62 90.03
CA GLY A 529 -85.94 23.08 89.32
C GLY A 529 -85.47 23.90 88.12
N GLU A 530 -86.13 25.02 87.79
CA GLU A 530 -85.59 26.05 86.87
C GLU A 530 -84.94 27.18 87.70
N GLY A 531 -83.77 27.66 87.27
CA GLY A 531 -83.09 28.76 87.98
C GLY A 531 -83.76 30.11 87.74
N ASN A 532 -83.58 31.04 88.69
CA ASN A 532 -84.25 32.35 88.67
C ASN A 532 -84.03 33.18 87.38
N ILE A 533 -82.94 32.93 86.64
CA ILE A 533 -82.58 33.70 85.45
C ILE A 533 -83.30 33.21 84.18
N CYS A 534 -83.66 31.91 84.12
CA CYS A 534 -84.35 31.28 83.01
C CYS A 534 -85.82 30.97 83.32
N ASP A 535 -86.24 31.09 84.57
CA ASP A 535 -87.63 30.91 85.02
C ASP A 535 -88.54 32.07 84.52
N GLY A 536 -89.44 31.72 83.59
CA GLY A 536 -90.46 32.60 83.03
C GLY A 536 -91.78 32.63 83.82
N GLY A 537 -91.86 31.93 84.95
CA GLY A 537 -93.02 31.80 85.83
C GLY A 537 -93.20 32.95 86.83
N PRO A 538 -94.44 33.27 87.27
CA PRO A 538 -94.64 34.25 88.32
C PRO A 538 -94.26 33.67 89.70
N ALA A 539 -93.06 34.00 90.18
CA ALA A 539 -92.52 33.60 91.49
C ALA A 539 -93.58 33.62 92.62
N THR A 540 -93.83 32.45 93.23
CA THR A 540 -94.74 32.33 94.38
C THR A 540 -93.97 32.22 95.69
N TRP A 541 -93.63 33.37 96.29
CA TRP A 541 -92.97 33.43 97.60
C TRP A 541 -93.94 33.09 98.75
N ASP A 542 -93.57 32.12 99.58
CA ASP A 542 -94.42 31.53 100.62
C ASP A 542 -94.83 32.55 101.71
N GLY A 543 -96.15 32.68 101.91
CA GLY A 543 -96.68 32.83 103.27
C GLY A 543 -97.49 34.07 103.67
N PHE A 544 -97.80 35.04 102.80
CA PHE A 544 -98.79 36.09 103.13
C PHE A 544 -99.87 36.29 102.06
N ASN A 545 -101.03 35.69 102.33
CA ASN A 545 -102.25 35.91 101.57
C ASN A 545 -102.83 37.31 101.89
N TRP A 546 -102.62 38.27 100.99
CA TRP A 546 -103.49 39.44 100.87
C TRP A 546 -104.26 39.37 99.56
N ASN A 547 -105.44 38.76 99.64
CA ASN A 547 -106.46 38.89 98.62
C ASN A 547 -107.18 40.23 98.81
N ASP A 548 -106.71 41.24 98.09
CA ASP A 548 -107.33 42.53 97.81
C ASP A 548 -106.77 42.88 96.42
N GLY A 549 -107.49 42.71 95.33
CA GLY A 549 -108.80 43.33 95.12
C GLY A 549 -108.69 44.63 94.35
N SER A 550 -107.83 44.75 93.33
CA SER A 550 -108.01 45.77 92.29
C SER A 550 -107.36 45.42 90.95
N THR A 551 -108.21 45.38 89.94
CA THR A 551 -107.91 45.34 88.51
C THR A 551 -107.17 46.60 88.04
N TRP A 552 -106.20 46.45 87.14
CA TRP A 552 -105.82 47.43 86.12
C TRP A 552 -105.58 46.64 84.82
N GLN A 553 -106.27 46.93 83.71
CA GLN A 553 -106.04 48.07 82.80
C GLN A 553 -104.60 48.18 82.33
#